data_AF-A0A6A4WUX7-F1
#
_entry.id   AF-A0A6A4WUX7-F1
#
_cell.length_a   1.000
_cell.length_b   1.000
_cell.length_c   1.000
_cell.angle_alpha   90.00
_cell.angle_beta   90.00
_cell.angle_gamma   90.00
#
_symmetry.space_group_name_H-M   'P 1'
#
loop_
_entity.id
_entity.type
_entity.pdbx_description
1 polymer ?
#
loop_
_entity_poly.entity_id
_entity_poly.type
_entity_poly.pdbx_seq_one_letter_code
_entity_poly.pdbx_strand_id
1 'polypeptide(L)'
;MRSSVSVILSDPPPDSAMSFPDYQQTALDHQSLLILVKQVGQQLKPRTFNKLYDRISRLQQVTTRDSQGARRAVWLRYRRWYPAENNDWGEFQSHRRVLGLITLESCDDLDVQLQEFANSLFWVLEAKRVDKSAERADKLALLCAPFERKDFVGLDMESRSNKKRCMGRAKKHMGDLSLQTGLPAEAMGYYTAAAELLRQSNDWLWLAGCFEGMCAASVAVLYPDLRRAQVQRNASLNQARVCRTGRPSASNSLPHGIEPAEFLEASRSCLTPAEIVDKYRESVVHYSKYRHAGVIETECSLKAVHVLIEQCRYLMAAEFLQNVVFINLQLSDDEKIQRFTTLSELYSQCGFHRKAAFFRRVAAMRFVASQNPQPSWSQCYQLLLQAMDGYRLGLDPSDFPSGGRRGVSPATASRAGRRYRPSCSRSWSARPAEWATRRSPVRHLTFLLHAMFGALSGGERAEFAAQLEALSVQCQPPAAPGPLALETGLIIPARQPLLSACCQVRERLQHYCVPVIR
;
A
#
# COMPACT_ATOMS: atom_id res chain seq x y z
N MET A 1 -0.53 -21.96 -1.28
CA MET A 1 0.63 -21.03 -1.28
C MET A 1 1.72 -21.38 -2.29
N ARG A 2 2.24 -22.63 -2.38
CA ARG A 2 3.35 -22.93 -3.33
C ARG A 2 2.97 -22.86 -4.83
N SER A 3 1.80 -23.35 -5.24
CA SER A 3 1.38 -23.30 -6.66
C SER A 3 0.95 -21.89 -7.08
N SER A 4 0.41 -21.11 -6.15
CA SER A 4 -0.12 -19.76 -6.35
C SER A 4 0.98 -18.71 -6.57
N VAL A 5 2.10 -18.86 -5.87
CA VAL A 5 3.26 -17.97 -6.05
C VAL A 5 3.85 -18.13 -7.45
N SER A 6 3.87 -19.34 -8.02
CA SER A 6 4.36 -19.55 -9.38
C SER A 6 3.54 -18.81 -10.45
N VAL A 7 2.23 -18.68 -10.26
CA VAL A 7 1.32 -17.93 -11.17
C VAL A 7 1.49 -16.42 -11.04
N ILE A 8 1.76 -15.92 -9.82
CA ILE A 8 2.09 -14.50 -9.58
C ILE A 8 3.48 -14.14 -10.14
N LEU A 9 4.34 -15.16 -10.32
CA LEU A 9 5.70 -15.03 -10.86
C LEU A 9 5.79 -15.29 -12.37
N SER A 10 4.71 -15.72 -13.02
CA SER A 10 4.69 -16.01 -14.45
C SER A 10 4.17 -14.82 -15.25
N ASP A 11 4.85 -14.49 -16.34
CA ASP A 11 4.47 -13.39 -17.24
C ASP A 11 3.59 -13.92 -18.40
N PRO A 12 2.46 -13.27 -18.71
CA PRO A 12 1.67 -13.47 -19.92
C PRO A 12 1.95 -12.37 -20.99
N PRO A 13 1.42 -12.51 -22.24
CA PRO A 13 1.88 -11.76 -23.41
C PRO A 13 1.61 -10.24 -23.37
N PRO A 14 2.36 -9.47 -24.20
CA PRO A 14 2.32 -8.01 -24.19
C PRO A 14 1.10 -7.54 -24.97
N ASP A 15 0.09 -7.03 -24.27
CA ASP A 15 -0.82 -6.00 -24.79
C ASP A 15 -1.92 -5.70 -23.76
N SER A 16 -1.72 -4.62 -23.00
CA SER A 16 -2.78 -3.69 -22.57
C SER A 16 -2.16 -2.75 -21.54
N ALA A 17 -2.00 -1.47 -21.90
CA ALA A 17 -1.81 -0.41 -20.92
C ALA A 17 -3.07 -0.35 -20.04
N MET A 18 -3.12 -1.18 -19.00
CA MET A 18 -4.17 -1.14 -17.99
C MET A 18 -3.68 -0.31 -16.81
N SER A 19 -4.60 0.47 -16.26
CA SER A 19 -4.41 1.25 -15.02
C SER A 19 -3.71 0.45 -13.94
N PHE A 20 -2.77 1.06 -13.23
CA PHE A 20 -2.09 0.46 -12.09
C PHE A 20 -2.83 0.76 -10.78
N PRO A 21 -2.94 -0.19 -9.82
CA PRO A 21 -3.63 0.05 -8.56
C PRO A 21 -2.99 1.17 -7.73
N ASP A 22 -3.82 2.10 -7.24
CA ASP A 22 -3.39 3.07 -6.23
C ASP A 22 -3.39 2.43 -4.84
N TYR A 23 -2.26 1.81 -4.48
CA TYR A 23 -2.05 1.17 -3.17
C TYR A 23 -2.18 2.11 -1.96
N GLN A 24 -2.17 3.43 -2.17
CA GLN A 24 -2.33 4.42 -1.10
C GLN A 24 -3.76 4.93 -0.98
N GLN A 25 -4.69 4.46 -1.82
CA GLN A 25 -6.08 4.90 -1.79
C GLN A 25 -6.83 4.28 -0.62
N THR A 26 -7.64 5.09 0.05
CA THR A 26 -8.50 4.67 1.17
C THR A 26 -9.97 4.85 0.88
N ALA A 27 -10.83 4.29 1.74
CA ALA A 27 -12.27 4.53 1.72
C ALA A 27 -12.58 6.03 1.82
N LEU A 28 -11.82 6.77 2.64
CA LEU A 28 -12.00 8.20 2.80
C LEU A 28 -11.60 9.01 1.56
N ASP A 29 -10.83 8.47 0.61
CA ASP A 29 -10.53 9.20 -0.61
C ASP A 29 -11.77 9.40 -1.50
N HIS A 30 -12.84 8.61 -1.31
CA HIS A 30 -14.10 8.79 -2.04
C HIS A 30 -14.78 10.15 -1.80
N GLN A 31 -14.56 10.78 -0.63
CA GLN A 31 -15.04 12.14 -0.34
C GLN A 31 -14.03 13.25 -0.69
N SER A 32 -12.85 12.89 -1.21
CA SER A 32 -11.79 13.86 -1.50
C SER A 32 -11.86 14.39 -2.93
N LEU A 33 -11.47 15.65 -3.11
CA LEU A 33 -11.19 16.26 -4.40
C LEU A 33 -9.72 16.01 -4.75
N LEU A 34 -9.48 15.27 -5.84
CA LEU A 34 -8.13 14.96 -6.30
C LEU A 34 -7.53 16.15 -7.05
N ILE A 35 -6.40 16.63 -6.56
CA ILE A 35 -5.66 17.78 -7.09
C ILE A 35 -4.25 17.34 -7.49
N LEU A 36 -3.87 17.66 -8.72
CA LEU A 36 -2.52 17.45 -9.21
C LEU A 36 -1.66 18.68 -8.94
N VAL A 37 -0.48 18.50 -8.38
CA VAL A 37 0.49 19.58 -8.13
C VAL A 37 1.69 19.36 -9.05
N LYS A 38 1.94 20.33 -9.94
CA LYS A 38 3.01 20.28 -10.93
C LYS A 38 3.96 21.46 -10.77
N GLN A 39 5.23 21.19 -11.05
CA GLN A 39 6.22 22.23 -11.28
C GLN A 39 6.14 22.65 -12.75
N VAL A 40 6.19 23.96 -13.01
CA VAL A 40 6.29 24.51 -14.37
C VAL A 40 7.74 24.97 -14.59
N GLY A 41 8.34 24.53 -15.70
CA GLY A 41 9.72 24.86 -16.07
C GLY A 41 10.81 24.30 -15.14
N GLN A 42 12.07 24.60 -15.45
CA GLN A 42 13.25 24.17 -14.68
C GLN A 42 13.68 25.19 -13.61
N GLN A 43 12.92 26.27 -13.41
CA GLN A 43 13.33 27.39 -12.56
C GLN A 43 13.29 27.05 -11.06
N LEU A 44 12.38 26.17 -10.63
CA LEU A 44 12.29 25.71 -9.25
C LEU A 44 13.24 24.54 -8.97
N LYS A 45 14.13 24.71 -7.99
CA LYS A 45 14.98 23.60 -7.52
C LYS A 45 14.09 22.51 -6.89
N PRO A 46 14.38 21.20 -7.10
CA PRO A 46 13.57 20.10 -6.55
C PRO A 46 13.34 20.17 -5.04
N ARG A 47 14.35 20.64 -4.27
CA ARG A 47 14.21 20.84 -2.82
C ARG A 47 13.16 21.89 -2.46
N THR A 48 13.07 22.98 -3.23
CA THR A 48 12.08 24.03 -3.02
C THR A 48 10.69 23.53 -3.39
N PHE A 49 10.56 22.83 -4.51
CA PHE A 49 9.30 22.18 -4.89
C PHE A 49 8.81 21.21 -3.80
N ASN A 50 9.70 20.39 -3.22
CA ASN A 50 9.33 19.48 -2.14
C ASN A 50 8.77 20.23 -0.92
N LYS A 51 9.43 21.33 -0.49
CA LYS A 51 8.95 22.15 0.62
C LYS A 51 7.58 22.77 0.35
N LEU A 52 7.37 23.30 -0.86
CA LEU A 52 6.09 23.90 -1.25
C LEU A 52 4.97 22.85 -1.31
N TYR A 53 5.24 21.70 -1.93
CA TYR A 53 4.29 20.60 -1.96
C TYR A 53 3.92 20.13 -0.54
N ASP A 54 4.89 20.02 0.36
CA ASP A 54 4.65 19.63 1.74
C ASP A 54 3.86 20.70 2.52
N ARG A 55 3.97 21.99 2.14
CA ARG A 55 3.12 23.07 2.68
C ARG A 55 1.69 22.95 2.16
N ILE A 56 1.51 22.80 0.84
CA ILE A 56 0.21 22.65 0.18
C ILE A 56 -0.54 21.44 0.73
N SER A 57 0.14 20.30 0.85
CA SER A 57 -0.45 19.03 1.28
C SER A 57 -0.87 19.01 2.75
N ARG A 58 -0.57 20.06 3.54
CA ARG A 58 -1.10 20.23 4.90
C ARG A 58 -2.56 20.65 4.91
N LEU A 59 -3.03 21.35 3.87
CA LEU A 59 -4.43 21.75 3.76
C LEU A 59 -5.27 20.57 3.26
N GLN A 60 -5.61 19.64 4.15
CA GLN A 60 -6.39 18.44 3.77
C GLN A 60 -7.90 18.67 3.76
N GLN A 61 -8.37 19.75 4.38
CA GLN A 61 -9.78 20.03 4.59
C GLN A 61 -10.04 21.53 4.53
N VAL A 62 -11.12 21.90 3.87
CA VAL A 62 -11.66 23.26 3.82
C VAL A 62 -13.11 23.22 4.31
N THR A 63 -13.49 24.20 5.13
CA THR A 63 -14.90 24.39 5.50
C THR A 63 -15.50 25.48 4.62
N THR A 64 -16.55 25.13 3.89
CA THR A 64 -17.34 26.05 3.07
C THR A 64 -18.74 26.21 3.66
N ARG A 65 -19.47 27.25 3.26
CA ARG A 65 -20.90 27.40 3.55
C ARG A 65 -21.68 27.15 2.28
N ASP A 66 -22.69 26.30 2.34
CA ASP A 66 -23.57 26.09 1.20
C ASP A 66 -24.57 27.25 1.02
N SER A 67 -25.39 27.16 -0.03
CA SER A 67 -26.42 28.16 -0.35
C SER A 67 -27.49 28.32 0.74
N GLN A 68 -27.62 27.35 1.65
CA GLN A 68 -28.54 27.38 2.79
C GLN A 68 -27.86 27.87 4.08
N GLY A 69 -26.56 28.20 4.00
CA GLY A 69 -25.76 28.67 5.13
C GLY A 69 -25.18 27.55 6.01
N ALA A 70 -25.41 26.27 5.68
CA ALA A 70 -24.87 25.14 6.42
C ALA A 70 -23.38 24.95 6.12
N ARG A 71 -22.60 24.58 7.14
CA ARG A 71 -21.15 24.36 7.00
C ARG A 71 -20.90 22.97 6.41
N ARG A 72 -20.12 22.89 5.33
CA ARG A 72 -19.69 21.63 4.72
C ARG A 72 -18.17 21.49 4.77
N ALA A 73 -17.72 20.28 5.07
CA ALA A 73 -16.33 19.90 5.04
C ALA A 73 -15.98 19.33 3.66
N VAL A 74 -15.06 19.99 2.96
CA VAL A 74 -14.54 19.56 1.66
C VAL A 74 -13.13 19.03 1.87
N TRP A 75 -12.88 17.81 1.42
CA TRP A 75 -11.59 17.14 1.61
C TRP A 75 -10.75 17.22 0.35
N LEU A 76 -9.44 17.39 0.52
CA LEU A 76 -8.49 17.56 -0.59
C LEU A 76 -7.45 16.44 -0.56
N ARG A 77 -7.13 15.90 -1.74
CA ARG A 77 -6.09 14.88 -1.93
C ARG A 77 -5.11 15.35 -3.00
N TYR A 78 -3.85 15.54 -2.62
CA TYR A 78 -2.83 16.05 -3.54
C TYR A 78 -1.94 14.94 -4.09
N ARG A 79 -1.62 15.00 -5.39
CA ARG A 79 -0.68 14.10 -6.06
C ARG A 79 0.36 14.89 -6.86
N ARG A 80 1.62 14.45 -6.85
CA ARG A 80 2.70 15.01 -7.71
C ARG A 80 2.68 14.41 -9.11
N TRP A 81 2.29 13.14 -9.17
CA TRP A 81 2.18 12.35 -10.37
C TRP A 81 0.93 11.49 -10.27
N TYR A 82 0.19 11.41 -11.37
CA TYR A 82 -1.04 10.64 -11.50
C TYR A 82 -1.13 10.12 -12.94
N PRO A 83 -1.31 8.80 -13.15
CA PRO A 83 -1.49 8.23 -14.48
C PRO A 83 -2.71 8.85 -15.17
N ALA A 84 -2.59 9.18 -16.46
CA ALA A 84 -3.71 9.76 -17.21
C ALA A 84 -4.85 8.75 -17.37
N GLU A 85 -4.51 7.47 -17.53
CA GLU A 85 -5.42 6.33 -17.69
C GLU A 85 -6.31 6.14 -16.46
N ASN A 86 -5.85 6.57 -15.27
CA ASN A 86 -6.67 6.50 -14.06
C ASN A 86 -7.82 7.52 -14.09
N ASN A 87 -7.73 8.59 -14.88
CA ASN A 87 -8.84 9.53 -15.06
C ASN A 87 -10.00 8.92 -15.87
N ASP A 88 -9.75 7.94 -16.73
CA ASP A 88 -10.80 7.30 -17.54
C ASP A 88 -11.83 6.56 -16.67
N TRP A 89 -11.41 6.12 -15.49
CA TRP A 89 -12.28 5.54 -14.48
C TRP A 89 -13.15 6.57 -13.73
N GLY A 90 -12.99 7.86 -14.00
CA GLY A 90 -13.65 8.94 -13.26
C GLY A 90 -15.17 8.97 -13.40
N GLU A 91 -15.76 8.39 -14.44
CA GLU A 91 -17.22 8.20 -14.52
C GLU A 91 -17.69 7.09 -13.59
N PHE A 92 -16.90 6.01 -13.50
CA PHE A 92 -17.18 4.85 -12.67
C PHE A 92 -16.92 5.13 -11.18
N GLN A 93 -15.85 5.85 -10.85
CA GLN A 93 -15.44 6.23 -9.50
C GLN A 93 -14.96 7.70 -9.51
N SER A 94 -15.84 8.62 -9.10
CA SER A 94 -15.63 10.06 -9.27
C SER A 94 -14.38 10.62 -8.56
N HIS A 95 -13.98 9.98 -7.45
CA HIS A 95 -12.79 10.34 -6.68
C HIS A 95 -11.46 10.05 -7.39
N ARG A 96 -11.49 9.32 -8.52
CA ARG A 96 -10.32 9.11 -9.39
C ARG A 96 -10.11 10.24 -10.39
N ARG A 97 -11.10 11.11 -10.60
CA ARG A 97 -11.00 12.20 -11.54
C ARG A 97 -10.17 13.33 -10.92
N VAL A 98 -9.08 13.72 -11.59
CA VAL A 98 -8.37 14.96 -11.25
C VAL A 98 -9.33 16.13 -11.49
N LEU A 99 -9.62 16.89 -10.44
CA LEU A 99 -10.53 18.04 -10.47
C LEU A 99 -9.78 19.37 -10.48
N GLY A 100 -8.54 19.39 -9.99
CA GLY A 100 -7.74 20.60 -9.88
C GLY A 100 -6.30 20.39 -10.31
N LEU A 101 -5.69 21.45 -10.83
CA LEU A 101 -4.26 21.53 -11.13
C LEU A 101 -3.67 22.76 -10.42
N ILE A 102 -2.63 22.55 -9.63
CA ILE A 102 -1.83 23.60 -9.01
C ILE A 102 -0.46 23.60 -9.67
N THR A 103 -0.10 24.71 -10.29
CA THR A 103 1.24 24.96 -10.83
C THR A 103 1.99 25.91 -9.91
N LEU A 104 3.22 25.54 -9.55
CA LEU A 104 4.01 26.32 -8.60
C LEU A 104 4.99 27.26 -9.32
N GLU A 105 4.88 28.53 -8.96
CA GLU A 105 5.83 29.60 -9.25
C GLU A 105 6.11 30.40 -7.94
N SER A 106 6.59 31.65 -8.03
CA SER A 106 6.73 32.53 -6.87
C SER A 106 5.36 33.02 -6.42
N CYS A 107 5.00 32.78 -5.15
CA CYS A 107 3.71 33.21 -4.58
C CYS A 107 3.89 33.62 -3.11
N ASP A 108 3.50 34.86 -2.80
CA ASP A 108 3.60 35.42 -1.45
C ASP A 108 2.39 35.01 -0.58
N ASP A 109 1.21 34.87 -1.17
CA ASP A 109 -0.08 34.60 -0.49
C ASP A 109 -0.61 33.16 -0.72
N LEU A 110 0.29 32.18 -0.66
CA LEU A 110 -0.04 30.79 -1.00
C LEU A 110 -1.25 30.24 -0.23
N ASP A 111 -1.36 30.50 1.08
CA ASP A 111 -2.42 29.92 1.90
C ASP A 111 -3.81 30.49 1.55
N VAL A 112 -3.88 31.79 1.22
CA VAL A 112 -5.13 32.45 0.77
C VAL A 112 -5.55 31.92 -0.59
N GLN A 113 -4.61 31.85 -1.55
CA GLN A 113 -4.89 31.33 -2.88
C GLN A 113 -5.32 29.85 -2.86
N LEU A 114 -4.72 29.04 -1.99
CA LEU A 114 -5.12 27.64 -1.80
C LEU A 114 -6.55 27.52 -1.28
N GLN A 115 -6.93 28.39 -0.34
CA GLN A 115 -8.28 28.41 0.23
C GLN A 115 -9.31 28.83 -0.83
N GLU A 116 -9.03 29.89 -1.59
CA GLU A 116 -9.88 30.35 -2.69
C GLU A 116 -10.01 29.31 -3.80
N PHE A 117 -8.90 28.66 -4.16
CA PHE A 117 -8.90 27.56 -5.13
C PHE A 117 -9.74 26.37 -4.67
N ALA A 118 -9.61 25.95 -3.41
CA ALA A 118 -10.43 24.86 -2.89
C ALA A 118 -11.93 25.23 -2.85
N ASN A 119 -12.26 26.46 -2.48
CA ASN A 119 -13.63 26.97 -2.49
C ASN A 119 -14.21 27.03 -3.91
N SER A 120 -13.43 27.46 -4.91
CA SER A 120 -13.89 27.51 -6.30
C SER A 120 -14.15 26.10 -6.85
N LEU A 121 -13.29 25.13 -6.55
CA LEU A 121 -13.52 23.72 -6.89
C LEU A 121 -14.80 23.17 -6.26
N PHE A 122 -15.06 23.50 -4.99
CA PHE A 122 -16.31 23.12 -4.33
C PHE A 122 -17.54 23.66 -5.07
N TRP A 123 -17.56 24.95 -5.42
CA TRP A 123 -18.71 25.54 -6.09
C TRP A 123 -18.95 24.99 -7.49
N VAL A 124 -17.89 24.69 -8.24
CA VAL A 124 -18.00 24.01 -9.55
C VAL A 124 -18.60 22.61 -9.37
N LEU A 125 -18.16 21.86 -8.35
CA LEU A 125 -18.66 20.53 -8.09
C LEU A 125 -20.12 20.53 -7.60
N GLU A 126 -20.47 21.48 -6.72
CA GLU A 126 -21.83 21.64 -6.20
C GLU A 126 -22.79 22.06 -7.32
N ALA A 127 -22.40 22.99 -8.18
CA ALA A 127 -23.21 23.36 -9.35
C ALA A 127 -23.48 22.14 -10.24
N LYS A 128 -22.43 21.35 -10.53
CA LYS A 128 -22.58 20.11 -11.30
C LYS A 128 -23.49 19.08 -10.63
N ARG A 129 -23.43 18.96 -9.30
CA ARG A 129 -24.32 18.08 -8.52
C ARG A 129 -25.77 18.53 -8.66
N VAL A 130 -26.04 19.83 -8.48
CA VAL A 130 -27.38 20.42 -8.61
C VAL A 130 -27.93 20.22 -10.03
N ASP A 131 -27.16 20.52 -11.06
CA ASP A 131 -27.56 20.35 -12.46
C ASP A 131 -27.96 18.89 -12.75
N LYS A 132 -27.13 17.94 -12.32
CA LYS A 132 -27.42 16.50 -12.49
C LYS A 132 -28.63 16.02 -11.69
N SER A 133 -28.89 16.60 -10.51
CA SER A 133 -30.07 16.25 -9.71
C SER A 133 -31.39 16.63 -10.40
N ALA A 134 -31.35 17.66 -11.25
CA ALA A 134 -32.51 18.15 -12.03
C ALA A 134 -32.64 17.47 -13.41
N GLU A 135 -31.70 16.62 -13.79
CA GLU A 135 -31.71 15.93 -15.09
C GLU A 135 -32.86 14.92 -15.17
N ARG A 136 -33.64 14.99 -16.26
CA ARG A 136 -34.79 14.09 -16.46
C ARG A 136 -34.34 12.70 -16.88
N ALA A 137 -35.09 11.68 -16.45
CA ALA A 137 -34.75 10.28 -16.65
C ALA A 137 -34.61 9.86 -18.14
N ASP A 138 -35.31 10.54 -19.05
CA ASP A 138 -35.29 10.32 -20.49
C ASP A 138 -34.03 10.88 -21.18
N LYS A 139 -33.26 11.73 -20.50
CA LYS A 139 -32.04 12.38 -21.06
C LYS A 139 -30.74 11.82 -20.51
N LEU A 140 -30.79 10.84 -19.61
CA LEU A 140 -29.63 10.33 -18.91
C LEU A 140 -28.62 9.67 -19.86
N ALA A 141 -27.43 10.25 -19.93
CA ALA A 141 -26.31 9.62 -20.62
C ALA A 141 -25.86 8.32 -19.93
N LEU A 142 -25.50 7.31 -20.72
CA LEU A 142 -24.94 6.08 -20.19
C LEU A 142 -23.49 6.32 -19.74
N LEU A 143 -23.28 6.35 -18.42
CA LEU A 143 -21.94 6.37 -17.83
C LEU A 143 -21.27 5.01 -18.00
N CYS A 144 -19.98 4.98 -18.29
CA CYS A 144 -19.25 3.74 -18.59
C CYS A 144 -17.91 3.64 -17.86
N ALA A 145 -17.54 2.44 -17.41
CA ALA A 145 -16.15 2.14 -17.10
C ALA A 145 -15.32 2.04 -18.40
N PRO A 146 -13.99 2.23 -18.35
CA PRO A 146 -13.16 2.36 -19.56
C PRO A 146 -13.29 1.19 -20.53
N PHE A 147 -13.36 -0.04 -20.01
CA PHE A 147 -13.44 -1.25 -20.82
C PHE A 147 -14.85 -1.53 -21.35
N GLU A 148 -15.90 -0.94 -20.77
CA GLU A 148 -17.29 -1.18 -21.19
C GLU A 148 -17.67 -0.42 -22.48
N ARG A 149 -16.92 0.62 -22.86
CA ARG A 149 -17.27 1.48 -24.01
C ARG A 149 -17.46 0.71 -25.32
N LYS A 150 -16.73 -0.39 -25.50
CA LYS A 150 -16.82 -1.25 -26.68
C LYS A 150 -18.02 -2.20 -26.62
N ASP A 151 -18.45 -2.58 -25.42
CA ASP A 151 -19.54 -3.54 -25.20
C ASP A 151 -20.92 -2.93 -25.48
N PHE A 152 -21.02 -1.60 -25.52
CA PHE A 152 -22.28 -0.88 -25.75
C PHE A 152 -22.54 -0.47 -27.22
N VAL A 153 -21.65 -0.81 -28.14
CA VAL A 153 -21.84 -0.52 -29.56
C VAL A 153 -22.93 -1.44 -30.13
N GLY A 154 -24.02 -0.86 -30.64
CA GLY A 154 -25.12 -1.60 -31.27
C GLY A 154 -26.19 -2.15 -30.31
N LEU A 155 -26.13 -1.81 -29.02
CA LEU A 155 -27.18 -2.16 -28.06
C LEU A 155 -28.39 -1.21 -28.14
N ASP A 156 -29.59 -1.75 -27.97
CA ASP A 156 -30.83 -0.96 -27.89
C ASP A 156 -30.92 -0.22 -26.55
N MET A 157 -30.50 1.05 -26.57
CA MET A 157 -30.50 1.93 -25.41
C MET A 157 -31.90 2.32 -24.92
N GLU A 158 -32.94 2.10 -25.73
CA GLU A 158 -34.32 2.47 -25.38
C GLU A 158 -35.07 1.40 -24.57
N SER A 159 -34.50 0.18 -24.47
CA SER A 159 -35.10 -0.91 -23.71
C SER A 159 -35.31 -0.55 -22.23
N ARG A 160 -36.39 -1.09 -21.63
CA ARG A 160 -36.72 -0.86 -20.20
C ARG A 160 -35.57 -1.24 -19.26
N SER A 161 -34.81 -2.28 -19.61
CA SER A 161 -33.65 -2.73 -18.83
C SER A 161 -32.49 -1.72 -18.89
N ASN A 162 -32.18 -1.20 -20.07
CA ASN A 162 -31.12 -0.21 -20.25
C ASN A 162 -31.48 1.14 -19.61
N LYS A 163 -32.74 1.58 -19.69
CA LYS A 163 -33.23 2.76 -18.97
C LYS A 163 -33.02 2.63 -17.45
N LYS A 164 -33.37 1.48 -16.86
CA LYS A 164 -33.11 1.20 -15.44
C LYS A 164 -31.60 1.21 -15.11
N ARG A 165 -30.77 0.64 -15.99
CA ARG A 165 -29.31 0.66 -15.85
C ARG A 165 -28.78 2.10 -15.83
N CYS A 166 -29.15 2.93 -16.80
CA CYS A 166 -28.76 4.34 -16.88
C CYS A 166 -29.17 5.10 -15.61
N MET A 167 -30.42 4.91 -15.14
CA MET A 167 -30.90 5.51 -13.89
C MET A 167 -30.08 5.05 -12.68
N GLY A 168 -29.76 3.75 -12.58
CA GLY A 168 -28.94 3.20 -11.50
C GLY A 168 -27.52 3.79 -11.48
N ARG A 169 -26.86 3.86 -12.65
CA ARG A 169 -25.52 4.46 -12.80
C ARG A 169 -25.53 5.95 -12.48
N ALA A 170 -26.54 6.68 -12.96
CA ALA A 170 -26.71 8.11 -12.67
C ALA A 170 -26.91 8.36 -11.17
N LYS A 171 -27.77 7.60 -10.49
CA LYS A 171 -27.94 7.72 -9.03
C LYS A 171 -26.66 7.38 -8.27
N LYS A 172 -25.93 6.33 -8.68
CA LYS A 172 -24.62 6.01 -8.08
C LYS A 172 -23.68 7.21 -8.19
N HIS A 173 -23.59 7.82 -9.37
CA HIS A 173 -22.74 8.98 -9.60
C HIS A 173 -23.19 10.22 -8.81
N MET A 174 -24.50 10.42 -8.62
CA MET A 174 -25.04 11.43 -7.71
C MET A 174 -24.63 11.19 -6.25
N GLY A 175 -24.58 9.93 -5.83
CA GLY A 175 -24.02 9.52 -4.54
C GLY A 175 -22.56 9.93 -4.40
N ASP A 176 -21.73 9.66 -5.42
CA ASP A 176 -20.32 10.07 -5.41
C ASP A 176 -20.16 11.60 -5.28
N LEU A 177 -20.89 12.38 -6.08
CA LEU A 177 -20.82 13.84 -6.05
C LEU A 177 -21.27 14.39 -4.69
N SER A 178 -22.35 13.84 -4.12
CA SER A 178 -22.83 14.23 -2.79
C SER A 178 -21.81 13.92 -1.71
N LEU A 179 -21.12 12.78 -1.80
CA LEU A 179 -20.06 12.44 -0.86
C LEU A 179 -18.86 13.40 -0.98
N GLN A 180 -18.44 13.76 -2.20
CA GLN A 180 -17.35 14.71 -2.43
C GLN A 180 -17.69 16.16 -2.04
N THR A 181 -18.97 16.55 -2.05
CA THR A 181 -19.42 17.87 -1.57
C THR A 181 -19.76 17.89 -0.07
N GLY A 182 -19.47 16.81 0.66
CA GLY A 182 -19.59 16.75 2.12
C GLY A 182 -20.98 16.40 2.64
N LEU A 183 -21.78 15.66 1.87
CA LEU A 183 -23.14 15.24 2.20
C LEU A 183 -23.26 13.71 2.29
N PRO A 184 -22.67 13.06 3.32
CA PRO A 184 -22.63 11.59 3.42
C PRO A 184 -24.02 10.95 3.58
N ALA A 185 -24.95 11.62 4.28
CA ALA A 185 -26.32 11.11 4.46
C ALA A 185 -27.11 11.13 3.13
N GLU A 186 -27.03 12.22 2.37
CA GLU A 186 -27.65 12.30 1.04
C GLU A 186 -27.02 11.29 0.07
N ALA A 187 -25.69 11.14 0.12
CA ALA A 187 -24.96 10.13 -0.64
C ALA A 187 -25.48 8.72 -0.36
N MET A 188 -25.71 8.36 0.91
CA MET A 188 -26.28 7.06 1.26
C MET A 188 -27.67 6.83 0.66
N GLY A 189 -28.53 7.86 0.66
CA GLY A 189 -29.85 7.79 0.03
C GLY A 189 -29.75 7.48 -1.47
N TYR A 190 -28.86 8.18 -2.19
CA TYR A 190 -28.61 7.91 -3.61
C TYR A 190 -28.04 6.52 -3.86
N TYR A 191 -27.07 6.07 -3.05
CA TYR A 191 -26.48 4.75 -3.21
C TYR A 191 -27.49 3.63 -2.93
N THR A 192 -28.34 3.78 -1.91
CA THR A 192 -29.39 2.79 -1.60
C THR A 192 -30.34 2.61 -2.79
N ALA A 193 -30.83 3.73 -3.35
CA ALA A 193 -31.69 3.70 -4.52
C ALA A 193 -30.97 3.19 -5.78
N ALA A 194 -29.69 3.51 -5.96
CA ALA A 194 -28.87 3.00 -7.06
C ALA A 194 -28.70 1.47 -6.97
N ALA A 195 -28.42 0.95 -5.78
CA ALA A 195 -28.18 -0.47 -5.56
C ALA A 195 -29.41 -1.32 -5.93
N GLU A 196 -30.62 -0.85 -5.64
CA GLU A 196 -31.87 -1.51 -6.04
C GLU A 196 -32.02 -1.58 -7.57
N LEU A 197 -31.83 -0.45 -8.26
CA LEU A 197 -31.94 -0.36 -9.71
C LEU A 197 -30.89 -1.22 -10.42
N LEU A 198 -29.63 -1.11 -9.99
CA LEU A 198 -28.49 -1.83 -10.58
C LEU A 198 -28.64 -3.35 -10.41
N ARG A 199 -29.12 -3.80 -9.25
CA ARG A 199 -29.44 -5.21 -8.99
C ARG A 199 -30.53 -5.72 -9.92
N GLN A 200 -31.61 -4.95 -10.12
CA GLN A 200 -32.69 -5.33 -11.05
C GLN A 200 -32.23 -5.40 -12.51
N SER A 201 -31.24 -4.59 -12.90
CA SER A 201 -30.68 -4.58 -14.26
C SER A 201 -29.48 -5.53 -14.46
N ASN A 202 -29.15 -6.35 -13.45
CA ASN A 202 -27.98 -7.24 -13.43
C ASN A 202 -26.65 -6.51 -13.74
N ASP A 203 -26.52 -5.25 -13.32
CA ASP A 203 -25.32 -4.45 -13.54
C ASP A 203 -24.35 -4.60 -12.35
N TRP A 204 -23.69 -5.76 -12.30
CA TRP A 204 -22.88 -6.17 -11.15
C TRP A 204 -21.66 -5.28 -10.93
N LEU A 205 -21.04 -4.79 -12.00
CA LEU A 205 -19.87 -3.90 -11.91
C LEU A 205 -20.24 -2.60 -11.19
N TRP A 206 -21.31 -1.94 -11.62
CA TRP A 206 -21.75 -0.69 -11.01
C TRP A 206 -22.37 -0.89 -9.65
N LEU A 207 -23.03 -2.04 -9.40
CA LEU A 207 -23.48 -2.42 -8.06
C LEU A 207 -22.29 -2.55 -7.09
N ALA A 208 -21.17 -3.14 -7.53
CA ALA A 208 -19.95 -3.24 -6.73
C ALA A 208 -19.40 -1.87 -6.33
N GLY A 209 -19.33 -0.94 -7.29
CA GLY A 209 -18.89 0.44 -7.04
C GLY A 209 -19.88 1.24 -6.19
N CYS A 210 -21.17 0.91 -6.26
CA CYS A 210 -22.19 1.48 -5.39
C CYS A 210 -21.99 1.03 -3.94
N PHE A 211 -21.78 -0.28 -3.69
CA PHE A 211 -21.49 -0.79 -2.35
C PHE A 211 -20.20 -0.22 -1.78
N GLU A 212 -19.16 -0.06 -2.61
CA GLU A 212 -17.93 0.59 -2.19
C GLU A 212 -18.18 2.04 -1.74
N GLY A 213 -19.03 2.78 -2.46
CA GLY A 213 -19.47 4.12 -2.09
C GLY A 213 -20.28 4.18 -0.78
N MET A 214 -21.17 3.21 -0.55
CA MET A 214 -21.90 3.09 0.73
C MET A 214 -20.95 2.85 1.91
N CYS A 215 -19.98 1.95 1.73
CA CYS A 215 -18.92 1.74 2.73
C CYS A 215 -18.15 3.02 2.99
N ALA A 216 -17.73 3.73 1.94
CA ALA A 216 -16.98 4.97 2.07
C ALA A 216 -17.76 6.07 2.79
N ALA A 217 -19.03 6.27 2.46
CA ALA A 217 -19.91 7.23 3.13
C ALA A 217 -20.07 6.89 4.62
N SER A 218 -20.24 5.60 4.97
CA SER A 218 -20.35 5.16 6.35
C SER A 218 -19.02 5.34 7.11
N VAL A 219 -17.88 5.05 6.46
CA VAL A 219 -16.55 5.21 7.04
C VAL A 219 -16.24 6.69 7.29
N ALA A 220 -16.67 7.60 6.43
CA ALA A 220 -16.51 9.04 6.62
C ALA A 220 -17.20 9.55 7.90
N VAL A 221 -18.34 8.96 8.26
CA VAL A 221 -19.10 9.32 9.47
C VAL A 221 -18.55 8.59 10.70
N LEU A 222 -18.28 7.28 10.60
CA LEU A 222 -17.92 6.44 11.75
C LEU A 222 -16.44 6.51 12.15
N TYR A 223 -15.54 6.77 11.19
CA TYR A 223 -14.09 6.76 11.40
C TYR A 223 -13.40 8.01 10.83
N PRO A 224 -13.79 9.23 11.27
CA PRO A 224 -13.23 10.48 10.73
C PRO A 224 -11.71 10.61 10.96
N ASP A 225 -11.19 9.98 12.02
CA ASP A 225 -9.78 10.05 12.41
C ASP A 225 -8.85 9.11 11.61
N LEU A 226 -9.40 8.21 10.79
CA LEU A 226 -8.61 7.23 10.00
C LEU A 226 -7.58 7.93 9.09
N ARG A 227 -7.85 9.17 8.67
CA ARG A 227 -6.90 10.03 7.92
C ARG A 227 -5.65 10.39 8.73
N ARG A 228 -5.77 10.65 10.04
CA ARG A 228 -4.63 11.08 10.88
C ARG A 228 -3.63 9.95 11.11
N ALA A 229 -4.09 8.70 11.14
CA ALA A 229 -3.24 7.53 11.31
C ALA A 229 -2.30 7.27 10.11
N GLN A 230 -2.63 7.81 8.93
CA GLN A 230 -1.86 7.60 7.69
C GLN A 230 -0.71 8.59 7.50
N VAL A 231 -0.68 9.71 8.22
CA VAL A 231 0.46 10.65 8.20
C VAL A 231 1.58 10.13 9.10
N GLN A 232 2.11 8.93 8.79
CA GLN A 232 3.38 8.49 9.35
C GLN A 232 4.51 9.20 8.57
N ARG A 233 5.03 10.28 9.17
CA ARG A 233 6.29 10.91 8.75
C ARG A 233 7.37 9.83 8.67
N ASN A 234 8.13 9.84 7.56
CA ASN A 234 9.35 9.07 7.30
C ASN A 234 9.83 8.26 8.52
N ALA A 235 9.55 6.96 8.52
CA ALA A 235 9.98 6.04 9.56
C ALA A 235 11.50 5.79 9.45
N SER A 236 12.30 6.75 9.91
CA SER A 236 13.69 6.56 10.30
C SER A 236 13.85 6.42 11.81
N LEU A 237 12.76 6.16 12.54
CA LEU A 237 12.81 5.85 13.97
C LEU A 237 11.96 4.63 14.28
N ASN A 238 12.66 3.53 14.51
CA ASN A 238 12.17 2.36 15.20
C ASN A 238 11.47 2.77 16.49
N GLN A 239 10.14 2.69 16.48
CA GLN A 239 9.41 2.05 17.57
C GLN A 239 8.28 1.28 16.90
N ALA A 240 8.44 -0.04 16.89
CA ALA A 240 7.32 -0.94 16.70
C ALA A 240 6.17 -0.41 17.57
N ARG A 241 5.00 -0.18 16.97
CA ARG A 241 3.75 -0.20 17.72
C ARG A 241 3.67 -1.61 18.32
N VAL A 242 4.27 -1.78 19.50
CA VAL A 242 4.00 -2.92 20.37
C VAL A 242 2.49 -2.97 20.47
N CYS A 243 1.92 -4.13 20.11
CA CYS A 243 0.51 -4.43 20.30
C CYS A 243 0.08 -3.84 21.64
N ARG A 244 -0.78 -2.82 21.61
CA ARG A 244 -1.52 -2.45 22.82
C ARG A 244 -2.41 -3.65 23.11
N THR A 245 -1.93 -4.59 23.92
CA THR A 245 -2.75 -5.53 24.68
C THR A 245 -3.46 -4.79 25.81
N GLY A 246 -3.99 -3.60 25.51
CA GLY A 246 -4.90 -2.87 26.37
C GLY A 246 -6.29 -3.37 26.06
N ARG A 247 -7.05 -3.71 27.10
CA ARG A 247 -8.51 -3.89 27.05
C ARG A 247 -9.16 -2.88 26.08
N PRO A 248 -10.28 -3.23 25.42
CA PRO A 248 -11.08 -2.23 24.73
C PRO A 248 -11.55 -1.22 25.78
N SER A 249 -10.81 -0.13 25.96
CA SER A 249 -11.32 1.05 26.63
C SER A 249 -12.35 1.61 25.67
N ALA A 250 -13.62 1.36 25.98
CA ALA A 250 -14.72 2.16 25.50
C ALA A 250 -14.50 3.60 25.99
N SER A 251 -13.60 4.35 25.35
CA SER A 251 -13.56 5.79 25.52
C SER A 251 -14.72 6.34 24.68
N ASN A 252 -15.86 6.56 25.33
CA ASN A 252 -17.03 7.29 24.83
C ASN A 252 -16.72 8.77 24.54
N SER A 253 -15.49 9.13 24.21
CA SER A 253 -15.13 10.48 23.79
C SER A 253 -15.42 10.60 22.31
N LEU A 254 -16.55 11.26 22.00
CA LEU A 254 -16.93 11.70 20.67
C LEU A 254 -15.75 12.41 19.97
N PRO A 255 -15.64 12.31 18.63
CA PRO A 255 -14.72 13.12 17.86
C PRO A 255 -14.88 14.60 18.22
N HIS A 256 -13.78 15.33 18.43
CA HIS A 256 -13.83 16.75 18.79
C HIS A 256 -14.64 17.54 17.75
N GLY A 257 -15.80 18.05 18.16
CA GLY A 257 -16.63 18.98 17.40
C GLY A 257 -17.90 18.43 16.75
N ILE A 258 -18.33 17.19 17.03
CA ILE A 258 -19.64 16.68 16.61
C ILE A 258 -20.57 16.57 17.83
N GLU A 259 -21.70 17.26 17.80
CA GLU A 259 -22.74 17.14 18.83
C GLU A 259 -23.25 15.68 18.88
N PRO A 260 -23.43 15.08 20.07
CA PRO A 260 -23.86 13.68 20.22
C PRO A 260 -25.13 13.33 19.41
N ALA A 261 -26.04 14.30 19.27
CA ALA A 261 -27.29 14.16 18.53
C ALA A 261 -27.07 14.06 17.00
N GLU A 262 -26.17 14.87 16.43
CA GLU A 262 -25.82 14.83 15.01
C GLU A 262 -25.12 13.53 14.64
N PHE A 263 -24.26 13.00 15.53
CA PHE A 263 -23.64 11.69 15.34
C PHE A 263 -24.67 10.56 15.38
N LEU A 264 -25.63 10.61 16.30
CA LEU A 264 -26.72 9.63 16.40
C LEU A 264 -27.65 9.67 15.18
N GLU A 265 -28.03 10.84 14.66
CA GLU A 265 -28.79 10.95 13.42
C GLU A 265 -27.99 10.51 12.19
N ALA A 266 -26.73 10.92 12.07
CA ALA A 266 -25.86 10.49 10.97
C ALA A 266 -25.62 8.97 11.00
N SER A 267 -25.56 8.36 12.19
CA SER A 267 -25.39 6.91 12.35
C SER A 267 -26.60 6.10 11.86
N ARG A 268 -27.81 6.65 11.88
CA ARG A 268 -29.03 5.99 11.34
C ARG A 268 -28.98 5.86 9.81
N SER A 269 -28.21 6.74 9.17
CA SER A 269 -28.00 6.79 7.72
C SER A 269 -26.72 6.06 7.29
N CYS A 270 -26.09 5.29 8.18
CA CYS A 270 -24.82 4.61 7.93
C CYS A 270 -24.95 3.09 8.05
N LEU A 271 -24.09 2.38 7.33
CA LEU A 271 -23.87 0.95 7.55
C LEU A 271 -23.19 0.75 8.90
N THR A 272 -23.62 -0.24 9.65
CA THR A 272 -22.92 -0.68 10.86
C THR A 272 -21.51 -1.21 10.52
N PRO A 273 -20.59 -1.26 11.49
CA PRO A 273 -19.25 -1.81 11.27
C PRO A 273 -19.24 -3.23 10.68
N ALA A 274 -20.24 -4.06 10.97
CA ALA A 274 -20.37 -5.40 10.39
C ALA A 274 -20.85 -5.34 8.92
N GLU A 275 -21.89 -4.56 8.65
CA GLU A 275 -22.42 -4.40 7.29
C GLU A 275 -21.41 -3.80 6.32
N ILE A 276 -20.53 -2.90 6.78
CA ILE A 276 -19.41 -2.38 5.97
C ILE A 276 -18.55 -3.55 5.44
N VAL A 277 -18.26 -4.53 6.30
CA VAL A 277 -17.43 -5.68 5.91
C VAL A 277 -18.15 -6.56 4.91
N ASP A 278 -19.44 -6.81 5.12
CA ASP A 278 -20.25 -7.62 4.21
C ASP A 278 -20.39 -6.95 2.84
N LYS A 279 -20.60 -5.63 2.81
CA LYS A 279 -20.66 -4.85 1.55
C LYS A 279 -19.34 -4.83 0.81
N TYR A 280 -18.20 -4.75 1.50
CA TYR A 280 -16.90 -4.93 0.85
C TYR A 280 -16.72 -6.35 0.30
N ARG A 281 -17.15 -7.39 1.00
CA ARG A 281 -17.11 -8.78 0.49
C ARG A 281 -17.97 -8.93 -0.77
N GLU A 282 -19.21 -8.44 -0.73
CA GLU A 282 -20.11 -8.43 -1.90
C GLU A 282 -19.49 -7.68 -3.08
N SER A 283 -18.90 -6.50 -2.82
CA SER A 283 -18.23 -5.67 -3.83
C SER A 283 -17.07 -6.42 -4.49
N VAL A 284 -16.17 -7.04 -3.71
CA VAL A 284 -15.05 -7.83 -4.26
C VAL A 284 -15.55 -9.01 -5.10
N VAL A 285 -16.57 -9.74 -4.64
CA VAL A 285 -17.18 -10.84 -5.41
C VAL A 285 -17.80 -10.36 -6.72
N HIS A 286 -18.37 -9.16 -6.74
CA HIS A 286 -18.91 -8.59 -7.98
C HIS A 286 -17.80 -8.11 -8.92
N TYR A 287 -16.73 -7.49 -8.41
CA TYR A 287 -15.58 -7.09 -9.21
C TYR A 287 -14.87 -8.28 -9.84
N SER A 288 -14.71 -9.39 -9.11
CA SER A 288 -14.02 -10.58 -9.61
C SER A 288 -14.72 -11.26 -10.79
N LYS A 289 -15.95 -10.86 -11.13
CA LYS A 289 -16.66 -11.32 -12.34
C LYS A 289 -16.09 -10.72 -13.64
N TYR A 290 -15.30 -9.64 -13.54
CA TYR A 290 -14.84 -8.87 -14.69
C TYR A 290 -13.31 -8.93 -14.80
N ARG A 291 -12.81 -9.52 -15.90
CA ARG A 291 -11.36 -9.69 -16.16
C ARG A 291 -10.58 -8.38 -16.09
N HIS A 292 -11.16 -7.28 -16.56
CA HIS A 292 -10.53 -5.95 -16.64
C HIS A 292 -10.79 -5.08 -15.40
N ALA A 293 -11.40 -5.62 -14.33
CA ALA A 293 -11.67 -4.90 -13.09
C ALA A 293 -10.68 -5.22 -11.95
N GLY A 294 -9.65 -6.04 -12.19
CA GLY A 294 -8.73 -6.49 -11.14
C GLY A 294 -8.01 -5.35 -10.39
N VAL A 295 -7.83 -4.21 -11.04
CA VAL A 295 -7.25 -2.99 -10.44
C VAL A 295 -8.16 -2.45 -9.34
N ILE A 296 -9.45 -2.28 -9.67
CA ILE A 296 -10.46 -1.82 -8.73
C ILE A 296 -10.72 -2.87 -7.65
N GLU A 297 -10.72 -4.15 -8.00
CA GLU A 297 -10.86 -5.26 -7.04
C GLU A 297 -9.73 -5.22 -5.99
N THR A 298 -8.49 -4.98 -6.44
CA THR A 298 -7.32 -4.85 -5.58
C THR A 298 -7.48 -3.68 -4.62
N GLU A 299 -7.83 -2.50 -5.12
CA GLU A 299 -8.01 -1.31 -4.29
C GLU A 299 -9.20 -1.44 -3.33
N CYS A 300 -10.33 -1.98 -3.78
CA CYS A 300 -11.49 -2.26 -2.94
C CYS A 300 -11.11 -3.16 -1.75
N SER A 301 -10.33 -4.21 -2.02
CA SER A 301 -9.81 -5.09 -0.97
C SER A 301 -8.88 -4.36 0.01
N LEU A 302 -8.00 -3.48 -0.47
CA LEU A 302 -7.09 -2.70 0.38
C LEU A 302 -7.84 -1.67 1.24
N LYS A 303 -8.87 -1.01 0.69
CA LYS A 303 -9.75 -0.10 1.43
C LYS A 303 -10.44 -0.85 2.58
N ALA A 304 -10.96 -2.04 2.32
CA ALA A 304 -11.54 -2.91 3.36
C ALA A 304 -10.53 -3.26 4.46
N VAL A 305 -9.28 -3.58 4.08
CA VAL A 305 -8.20 -3.88 5.04
C VAL A 305 -7.94 -2.70 5.98
N HIS A 306 -7.84 -1.48 5.45
CA HIS A 306 -7.61 -0.29 6.27
C HIS A 306 -8.73 -0.07 7.30
N VAL A 307 -9.99 -0.24 6.89
CA VAL A 307 -11.15 -0.15 7.81
C VAL A 307 -11.11 -1.26 8.85
N LEU A 308 -10.78 -2.49 8.46
CA LEU A 308 -10.71 -3.64 9.38
C LEU A 308 -9.58 -3.53 10.40
N ILE A 309 -8.44 -2.91 10.02
CA ILE A 309 -7.36 -2.60 10.96
C ILE A 309 -7.84 -1.62 12.03
N GLU A 310 -8.60 -0.59 11.64
CA GLU A 310 -9.20 0.37 12.59
C GLU A 310 -10.24 -0.28 13.50
N GLN A 311 -11.03 -1.22 12.96
CA GLN A 311 -11.96 -2.03 13.73
C GLN A 311 -11.29 -3.13 14.59
N CYS A 312 -9.95 -3.25 14.54
CA CYS A 312 -9.18 -4.32 15.19
C CYS A 312 -9.58 -5.75 14.76
N ARG A 313 -10.17 -5.92 13.57
CA ARG A 313 -10.62 -7.21 13.01
C ARG A 313 -9.55 -7.83 12.10
N TYR A 314 -8.36 -8.10 12.67
CA TYR A 314 -7.16 -8.48 11.91
C TYR A 314 -7.29 -9.80 11.13
N LEU A 315 -8.08 -10.77 11.62
CA LEU A 315 -8.30 -12.04 10.92
C LEU A 315 -9.03 -11.80 9.59
N MET A 316 -10.10 -11.00 9.60
CA MET A 316 -10.85 -10.64 8.40
C MET A 316 -9.99 -9.78 7.46
N ALA A 317 -9.18 -8.87 8.00
CA ALA A 317 -8.23 -8.09 7.19
C ALA A 317 -7.27 -9.01 6.43
N ALA A 318 -6.78 -10.08 7.07
CA ALA A 318 -5.91 -11.05 6.42
C ALA A 318 -6.60 -11.86 5.31
N GLU A 319 -7.93 -12.05 5.36
CA GLU A 319 -8.70 -12.68 4.28
C GLU A 319 -8.71 -11.79 3.02
N PHE A 320 -8.98 -10.48 3.18
CA PHE A 320 -8.89 -9.53 2.06
C PHE A 320 -7.48 -9.42 1.49
N LEU A 321 -6.45 -9.38 2.35
CA LEU A 321 -5.06 -9.39 1.89
C LEU A 321 -4.71 -10.67 1.12
N GLN A 322 -5.33 -11.80 1.46
CA GLN A 322 -5.16 -13.03 0.72
C GLN A 322 -5.77 -12.92 -0.68
N ASN A 323 -6.98 -12.34 -0.82
CA ASN A 323 -7.58 -12.07 -2.13
C ASN A 323 -6.67 -11.21 -3.00
N VAL A 324 -6.11 -10.12 -2.44
CA VAL A 324 -5.16 -9.26 -3.13
C VAL A 324 -3.97 -10.04 -3.68
N VAL A 325 -3.52 -11.12 -3.05
CA VAL A 325 -2.40 -11.93 -3.56
C VAL A 325 -2.80 -12.73 -4.81
N PHE A 326 -4.08 -13.13 -4.91
CA PHE A 326 -4.57 -13.99 -5.99
C PHE A 326 -5.05 -13.24 -7.24
N ILE A 327 -5.34 -11.94 -7.13
CA ILE A 327 -5.74 -11.13 -8.28
C ILE A 327 -4.60 -11.09 -9.30
N ASN A 328 -4.83 -11.59 -10.51
CA ASN A 328 -3.81 -11.61 -11.54
C ASN A 328 -3.79 -10.27 -12.29
N LEU A 329 -2.71 -9.49 -12.13
CA LEU A 329 -2.51 -8.21 -12.79
C LEU A 329 -1.21 -8.25 -13.58
N GLN A 330 -1.22 -7.59 -14.73
CA GLN A 330 -0.02 -7.31 -15.51
C GLN A 330 0.70 -6.13 -14.87
N LEU A 331 1.85 -6.40 -14.28
CA LEU A 331 2.62 -5.42 -13.51
C LEU A 331 4.09 -5.51 -13.93
N SER A 332 4.71 -4.35 -14.14
CA SER A 332 6.16 -4.22 -14.23
C SER A 332 6.83 -4.65 -12.91
N ASP A 333 8.15 -4.82 -12.91
CA ASP A 333 8.88 -5.21 -11.70
C ASP A 333 8.76 -4.16 -10.58
N ASP A 334 8.77 -2.87 -10.91
CA ASP A 334 8.57 -1.77 -9.95
C ASP A 334 7.17 -1.82 -9.32
N GLU A 335 6.16 -2.09 -10.14
CA GLU A 335 4.78 -2.24 -9.71
C GLU A 335 4.57 -3.49 -8.84
N LYS A 336 5.25 -4.60 -9.17
CA LYS A 336 5.32 -5.81 -8.33
C LYS A 336 5.99 -5.49 -6.99
N ILE A 337 7.08 -4.72 -6.97
CA ILE A 337 7.77 -4.29 -5.73
C ILE A 337 6.81 -3.48 -4.85
N GLN A 338 6.11 -2.51 -5.42
CA GLN A 338 5.16 -1.68 -4.67
C GLN A 338 4.02 -2.52 -4.08
N ARG A 339 3.46 -3.45 -4.86
CA ARG A 339 2.41 -4.38 -4.40
C ARG A 339 2.87 -5.20 -3.19
N PHE A 340 4.02 -5.83 -3.28
CA PHE A 340 4.52 -6.69 -2.21
C PHE A 340 4.99 -5.90 -0.98
N THR A 341 5.50 -4.69 -1.17
CA THR A 341 5.84 -3.78 -0.07
C THR A 341 4.58 -3.37 0.69
N THR A 342 3.51 -2.98 -0.01
CA THR A 342 2.21 -2.65 0.59
C THR A 342 1.62 -3.84 1.36
N LEU A 343 1.62 -5.04 0.75
CA LEU A 343 1.17 -6.26 1.44
C LEU A 343 1.96 -6.52 2.72
N SER A 344 3.29 -6.35 2.67
CA SER A 344 4.16 -6.51 3.83
C SER A 344 3.78 -5.55 4.97
N GLU A 345 3.60 -4.28 4.66
CA GLU A 345 3.22 -3.25 5.62
C GLU A 345 1.87 -3.55 6.28
N LEU A 346 0.85 -3.88 5.48
CA LEU A 346 -0.50 -4.20 5.99
C LEU A 346 -0.51 -5.48 6.85
N TYR A 347 0.20 -6.54 6.43
CA TYR A 347 0.36 -7.73 7.27
C TYR A 347 1.10 -7.41 8.58
N SER A 348 2.06 -6.47 8.56
CA SER A 348 2.77 -6.04 9.76
C SER A 348 1.84 -5.26 10.70
N GLN A 349 0.99 -4.38 10.17
CA GLN A 349 -0.02 -3.65 10.95
C GLN A 349 -1.05 -4.60 11.58
N CYS A 350 -1.38 -5.70 10.91
CA CYS A 350 -2.25 -6.76 11.44
C CYS A 350 -1.56 -7.72 12.44
N GLY A 351 -0.25 -7.56 12.71
CA GLY A 351 0.52 -8.45 13.60
C GLY A 351 1.00 -9.77 12.98
N PHE A 352 0.78 -9.99 11.68
CA PHE A 352 1.25 -11.20 10.97
C PHE A 352 2.71 -11.06 10.49
N HIS A 353 3.64 -10.87 11.41
CA HIS A 353 5.04 -10.54 11.09
C HIS A 353 5.76 -11.55 10.18
N ARG A 354 5.42 -12.84 10.25
CA ARG A 354 5.97 -13.86 9.33
C ARG A 354 5.48 -13.70 7.89
N LYS A 355 4.19 -13.34 7.70
CA LYS A 355 3.62 -13.06 6.37
C LYS A 355 4.20 -11.74 5.84
N ALA A 356 4.32 -10.72 6.70
CA ALA A 356 4.95 -9.46 6.36
C ALA A 356 6.38 -9.66 5.83
N ALA A 357 7.23 -10.35 6.61
CA ALA A 357 8.60 -10.67 6.20
C ALA A 357 8.69 -11.48 4.90
N PHE A 358 7.72 -12.37 4.65
CA PHE A 358 7.63 -13.10 3.39
C PHE A 358 7.42 -12.15 2.21
N PHE A 359 6.41 -11.28 2.25
CA PHE A 359 6.17 -10.34 1.17
C PHE A 359 7.29 -9.32 1.02
N ARG A 360 7.89 -8.86 2.13
CA ARG A 360 9.06 -7.98 2.09
C ARG A 360 10.24 -8.61 1.36
N ARG A 361 10.53 -9.89 1.64
CA ARG A 361 11.55 -10.64 0.91
C ARG A 361 11.19 -10.79 -0.57
N VAL A 362 9.94 -11.11 -0.90
CA VAL A 362 9.52 -11.25 -2.31
C VAL A 362 9.70 -9.93 -3.06
N ALA A 363 9.36 -8.80 -2.43
CA ALA A 363 9.64 -7.46 -2.96
C ALA A 363 11.15 -7.25 -3.18
N ALA A 364 11.98 -7.59 -2.19
CA ALA A 364 13.43 -7.45 -2.29
C ALA A 364 14.01 -8.20 -3.52
N MET A 365 13.56 -9.43 -3.74
CA MET A 365 14.04 -10.25 -4.87
C MET A 365 13.67 -9.69 -6.25
N ARG A 366 12.71 -8.76 -6.35
CA ARG A 366 12.37 -8.09 -7.61
C ARG A 366 13.36 -7.01 -8.02
N PHE A 367 14.05 -6.39 -7.06
CA PHE A 367 15.13 -5.44 -7.37
C PHE A 367 16.32 -6.07 -8.08
N VAL A 368 16.45 -7.40 -8.05
CA VAL A 368 17.60 -8.13 -8.59
C VAL A 368 17.17 -9.24 -9.55
N ALA A 369 15.92 -9.17 -10.03
CA ALA A 369 15.42 -10.08 -11.04
C ALA A 369 16.18 -9.86 -12.36
N SER A 370 16.43 -10.93 -13.11
CA SER A 370 17.23 -10.88 -14.35
C SER A 370 16.62 -10.00 -15.44
N GLN A 371 15.32 -9.74 -15.38
CA GLN A 371 14.56 -8.93 -16.34
C GLN A 371 14.40 -7.48 -15.90
N ASN A 372 14.80 -7.13 -14.67
CA ASN A 372 14.68 -5.76 -14.17
C ASN A 372 15.75 -4.90 -14.89
N PRO A 373 15.34 -3.86 -15.66
CA PRO A 373 16.28 -3.02 -16.40
C PRO A 373 17.17 -2.17 -15.49
N GLN A 374 16.77 -1.93 -14.23
CA GLN A 374 17.50 -1.14 -13.25
C GLN A 374 17.66 -1.90 -11.93
N PRO A 375 18.55 -2.90 -11.87
CA PRO A 375 18.73 -3.69 -10.66
C PRO A 375 19.31 -2.85 -9.52
N SER A 376 18.78 -3.04 -8.30
CA SER A 376 19.17 -2.30 -7.10
C SER A 376 19.50 -3.25 -5.94
N TRP A 377 20.75 -3.66 -5.87
CA TRP A 377 21.24 -4.55 -4.80
C TRP A 377 21.17 -3.90 -3.42
N SER A 378 21.34 -2.58 -3.33
CA SER A 378 21.25 -1.84 -2.07
C SER A 378 19.83 -1.88 -1.49
N GLN A 379 18.80 -1.61 -2.29
CA GLN A 379 17.40 -1.65 -1.86
C GLN A 379 16.94 -3.09 -1.58
N CYS A 380 17.35 -4.06 -2.40
CA CYS A 380 17.15 -5.47 -2.12
C CYS A 380 17.67 -5.83 -0.72
N TYR A 381 18.93 -5.46 -0.46
CA TYR A 381 19.57 -5.74 0.82
C TYR A 381 18.87 -5.07 2.01
N GLN A 382 18.49 -3.79 1.89
CA GLN A 382 17.74 -3.07 2.93
C GLN A 382 16.41 -3.76 3.27
N LEU A 383 15.64 -4.18 2.27
CA LEU A 383 14.38 -4.88 2.50
C LEU A 383 14.58 -6.28 3.13
N LEU A 384 15.64 -6.99 2.74
CA LEU A 384 15.99 -8.28 3.36
C LEU A 384 16.34 -8.10 4.83
N LEU A 385 17.13 -7.09 5.21
CA LEU A 385 17.41 -6.81 6.62
C LEU A 385 16.13 -6.58 7.43
N GLN A 386 15.23 -5.75 6.90
CA GLN A 386 13.92 -5.50 7.52
C GLN A 386 13.01 -6.74 7.57
N ALA A 387 13.27 -7.79 6.79
CA ALA A 387 12.50 -9.03 6.82
C ALA A 387 12.99 -10.00 7.92
N MET A 388 14.19 -9.81 8.46
CA MET A 388 14.80 -10.72 9.44
C MET A 388 13.99 -10.81 10.74
N ASP A 389 13.50 -9.67 11.24
CA ASP A 389 12.71 -9.59 12.47
C ASP A 389 11.45 -10.46 12.42
N GLY A 390 10.75 -10.50 11.28
CA GLY A 390 9.55 -11.32 11.12
C GLY A 390 9.83 -12.82 11.13
N TYR A 391 11.08 -13.23 10.86
CA TYR A 391 11.56 -14.61 11.03
C TYR A 391 12.24 -14.86 12.36
N ARG A 392 12.34 -13.84 13.23
CA ARG A 392 13.09 -13.86 14.50
C ARG A 392 14.55 -14.26 14.29
N LEU A 393 15.18 -13.65 13.29
CA LEU A 393 16.60 -13.81 13.03
C LEU A 393 17.34 -12.58 13.56
N GLY A 394 18.10 -12.76 14.63
CA GLY A 394 19.00 -11.73 15.15
C GLY A 394 20.33 -11.71 14.40
N LEU A 395 20.97 -10.54 14.35
CA LEU A 395 22.37 -10.38 13.94
C LEU A 395 23.31 -10.30 15.14
N ASP A 396 22.80 -10.36 16.38
CA ASP A 396 23.63 -10.42 17.56
C ASP A 396 24.13 -11.85 17.74
N PRO A 397 25.45 -12.09 17.70
CA PRO A 397 25.93 -13.44 17.89
C PRO A 397 25.86 -13.90 19.36
N SER A 398 25.30 -13.08 20.28
CA SER A 398 24.94 -13.53 21.64
C SER A 398 23.70 -14.42 21.61
N ASP A 399 22.87 -14.25 20.59
CA ASP A 399 21.71 -15.10 20.33
C ASP A 399 22.12 -16.52 19.89
N PHE A 400 23.42 -16.73 19.60
CA PHE A 400 23.98 -17.98 19.08
C PHE A 400 25.19 -18.47 19.92
N PRO A 401 24.99 -18.85 21.20
CA PRO A 401 26.08 -19.33 22.05
C PRO A 401 26.67 -20.64 21.51
N SER A 402 28.01 -20.70 21.47
CA SER A 402 28.79 -21.83 20.93
C SER A 402 28.82 -23.09 21.83
N GLY A 403 28.11 -23.07 22.97
CA GLY A 403 28.10 -24.14 23.96
C GLY A 403 26.71 -24.75 24.10
N GLY A 404 26.60 -26.06 23.91
CA GLY A 404 25.35 -26.83 23.95
C GLY A 404 24.65 -26.93 25.30
N ARG A 405 24.54 -25.86 26.08
CA ARG A 405 23.76 -25.85 27.33
C ARG A 405 22.79 -24.67 27.35
N ARG A 406 21.50 -25.01 27.13
CA ARG A 406 20.28 -24.27 27.46
C ARG A 406 20.31 -22.77 27.11
N GLY A 407 20.11 -22.49 25.83
CA GLY A 407 19.67 -21.20 25.31
C GLY A 407 19.20 -21.39 23.88
N VAL A 408 17.88 -21.36 23.66
CA VAL A 408 17.15 -21.44 22.37
C VAL A 408 17.87 -22.22 21.26
N SER A 409 17.61 -23.53 21.17
CA SER A 409 18.08 -24.34 20.04
C SER A 409 17.73 -23.69 18.68
N PRO A 410 18.58 -23.79 17.64
CA PRO A 410 18.24 -23.39 16.26
C PRO A 410 17.01 -24.13 15.69
N ALA A 411 16.46 -25.11 16.41
CA ALA A 411 15.31 -25.91 16.02
C ALA A 411 13.97 -25.13 16.06
N THR A 412 13.87 -24.05 16.84
CA THR A 412 12.70 -23.15 16.83
C THR A 412 12.73 -22.12 15.71
N ALA A 413 13.82 -22.07 14.92
CA ALA A 413 13.81 -21.43 13.62
C ALA A 413 12.91 -22.26 12.70
N SER A 414 11.64 -21.86 12.65
CA SER A 414 10.57 -22.47 11.85
C SER A 414 11.03 -22.98 10.48
N ARG A 415 10.34 -23.98 9.91
CA ARG A 415 10.55 -24.48 8.53
C ARG A 415 10.66 -23.36 7.46
N ALA A 416 10.18 -22.14 7.75
CA ALA A 416 10.35 -20.93 6.94
C ALA A 416 11.78 -20.33 6.99
N GLY A 417 12.47 -20.37 8.13
CA GLY A 417 13.86 -19.91 8.28
C GLY A 417 14.86 -20.73 7.45
N ARG A 418 14.65 -22.05 7.32
CA ARG A 418 15.41 -22.91 6.38
C ARG A 418 15.25 -22.51 4.91
N ARG A 419 14.18 -21.79 4.56
CA ARG A 419 13.87 -21.34 3.18
C ARG A 419 14.25 -19.89 2.92
N TYR A 420 14.43 -19.11 3.99
CA TYR A 420 14.97 -17.75 3.95
C TYR A 420 16.47 -17.76 3.66
N ARG A 421 17.19 -18.67 4.33
CA ARG A 421 18.66 -18.80 4.27
C ARG A 421 19.24 -18.89 2.85
N PRO A 422 18.79 -19.78 1.94
CA PRO A 422 19.44 -19.95 0.64
C PRO A 422 19.13 -18.82 -0.36
N SER A 423 18.03 -18.08 -0.14
CA SER A 423 17.57 -17.02 -1.04
C SER A 423 18.12 -15.66 -0.65
N CYS A 424 18.26 -15.40 0.65
CA CYS A 424 19.06 -14.28 1.14
C CYS A 424 20.50 -14.47 0.72
N SER A 425 21.08 -15.65 0.92
CA SER A 425 22.48 -15.87 0.58
C SER A 425 22.79 -15.74 -0.91
N ARG A 426 21.96 -16.31 -1.80
CA ARG A 426 22.10 -16.13 -3.26
C ARG A 426 21.95 -14.68 -3.70
N SER A 427 21.10 -13.90 -3.02
CA SER A 427 20.95 -12.47 -3.31
C SER A 427 22.04 -11.61 -2.66
N TRP A 428 22.64 -12.07 -1.57
CA TRP A 428 23.77 -11.42 -0.90
C TRP A 428 25.09 -11.77 -1.58
N SER A 429 25.12 -12.81 -2.41
CA SER A 429 26.27 -13.27 -3.16
C SER A 429 26.33 -12.83 -4.61
N ALA A 430 25.18 -12.55 -5.21
CA ALA A 430 25.12 -12.09 -6.58
C ALA A 430 25.60 -10.62 -6.66
N ARG A 431 26.76 -10.46 -7.30
CA ARG A 431 27.40 -9.19 -7.71
C ARG A 431 27.92 -8.27 -6.61
N PRO A 432 29.15 -8.57 -6.15
CA PRO A 432 29.86 -7.74 -5.20
C PRO A 432 30.19 -6.29 -5.53
N ALA A 433 30.41 -6.03 -6.81
CA ALA A 433 30.96 -4.76 -7.24
C ALA A 433 29.97 -3.59 -7.10
N GLU A 434 28.67 -3.89 -7.01
CA GLU A 434 27.57 -2.93 -7.10
C GLU A 434 27.00 -2.50 -5.72
N TRP A 435 27.54 -3.02 -4.61
CA TRP A 435 27.12 -2.56 -3.29
C TRP A 435 27.71 -1.19 -2.99
N ALA A 436 26.84 -0.17 -2.94
CA ALA A 436 27.19 1.21 -2.58
C ALA A 436 27.94 1.34 -1.25
N THR A 437 27.88 0.34 -0.37
CA THR A 437 28.70 0.24 0.84
C THR A 437 29.26 -1.18 1.00
N ARG A 438 30.42 -1.44 0.38
CA ARG A 438 31.11 -2.76 0.30
C ARG A 438 31.36 -3.46 1.66
N ARG A 439 31.17 -2.76 2.79
CA ARG A 439 31.44 -3.23 4.16
C ARG A 439 30.30 -4.08 4.77
N SER A 440 29.06 -3.91 4.31
CA SER A 440 27.89 -4.59 4.91
C SER A 440 27.81 -6.10 4.58
N PRO A 441 28.04 -6.53 3.33
CA PRO A 441 27.94 -7.94 2.92
C PRO A 441 29.02 -8.82 3.56
N VAL A 442 30.26 -8.31 3.70
CA VAL A 442 31.37 -8.99 4.38
C VAL A 442 30.99 -9.33 5.81
N ARG A 443 30.51 -8.34 6.59
CA ARG A 443 30.09 -8.55 7.99
C ARG A 443 28.96 -9.59 8.11
N HIS A 444 28.02 -9.60 7.16
CA HIS A 444 26.90 -10.54 7.16
C HIS A 444 27.33 -11.96 6.81
N LEU A 445 28.18 -12.14 5.80
CA LEU A 445 28.72 -13.46 5.45
C LEU A 445 29.61 -14.02 6.56
N THR A 446 30.44 -13.18 7.18
CA THR A 446 31.19 -13.55 8.39
C THR A 446 30.25 -13.99 9.52
N PHE A 447 29.17 -13.25 9.77
CA PHE A 447 28.17 -13.62 10.78
C PHE A 447 27.51 -14.97 10.47
N LEU A 448 27.04 -15.18 9.23
CA LEU A 448 26.41 -16.44 8.82
C LEU A 448 27.35 -17.64 9.00
N LEU A 449 28.61 -17.51 8.57
CA LEU A 449 29.61 -18.56 8.70
C LEU A 449 30.01 -18.79 10.17
N HIS A 450 30.02 -17.77 11.02
CA HIS A 450 30.41 -17.91 12.42
C HIS A 450 29.25 -18.41 13.31
N ALA A 451 28.12 -17.72 13.29
CA ALA A 451 26.97 -17.95 14.17
C ALA A 451 26.03 -19.05 13.68
N MET A 452 25.97 -19.29 12.36
CA MET A 452 25.01 -20.23 11.75
C MET A 452 25.67 -21.44 11.09
N PHE A 453 26.97 -21.66 11.28
CA PHE A 453 27.76 -22.71 10.64
C PHE A 453 27.08 -24.09 10.63
N GLY A 454 26.67 -24.57 11.80
CA GLY A 454 26.05 -25.89 11.96
C GLY A 454 24.70 -26.05 11.26
N ALA A 455 24.09 -24.94 10.85
CA ALA A 455 22.79 -24.90 10.19
C ALA A 455 22.86 -24.70 8.66
N LEU A 456 24.07 -24.55 8.11
CA LEU A 456 24.37 -24.47 6.68
C LEU A 456 24.75 -25.87 6.14
N SER A 457 24.37 -26.18 4.92
CA SER A 457 24.85 -27.37 4.20
C SER A 457 26.32 -27.25 3.81
N GLY A 458 26.98 -28.38 3.50
CA GLY A 458 28.39 -28.36 3.06
C GLY A 458 28.61 -27.49 1.81
N GLY A 459 27.70 -27.55 0.83
CA GLY A 459 27.75 -26.72 -0.37
C GLY A 459 27.59 -25.23 -0.09
N GLU A 460 26.63 -24.85 0.77
CA GLU A 460 26.44 -23.44 1.17
C GLU A 460 27.64 -22.89 1.95
N ARG A 461 28.27 -23.72 2.81
CA ARG A 461 29.48 -23.33 3.53
C ARG A 461 30.63 -23.01 2.57
N ALA A 462 30.85 -23.88 1.58
CA ALA A 462 31.88 -23.68 0.56
C ALA A 462 31.62 -22.44 -0.29
N GLU A 463 30.38 -22.26 -0.74
CA GLU A 463 29.96 -21.12 -1.54
C GLU A 463 30.15 -19.78 -0.78
N PHE A 464 29.70 -19.70 0.47
CA PHE A 464 29.81 -18.45 1.25
C PHE A 464 31.25 -18.15 1.66
N ALA A 465 32.06 -19.19 1.90
CA ALA A 465 33.49 -19.05 2.15
C ALA A 465 34.22 -18.44 0.96
N ALA A 466 34.00 -18.99 -0.25
CA ALA A 466 34.59 -18.48 -1.49
C ALA A 466 34.15 -17.03 -1.79
N GLN A 467 32.90 -16.70 -1.48
CA GLN A 467 32.39 -15.34 -1.63
C GLN A 467 33.04 -14.39 -0.62
N LEU A 468 33.09 -14.76 0.66
CA LEU A 468 33.74 -13.94 1.68
C LEU A 468 35.21 -13.65 1.33
N GLU A 469 35.92 -14.63 0.78
CA GLU A 469 37.29 -14.49 0.27
C GLU A 469 37.34 -13.43 -0.85
N ALA A 470 36.54 -13.60 -1.91
CA ALA A 470 36.48 -12.64 -3.02
C ALA A 470 36.14 -11.20 -2.57
N LEU A 471 35.28 -11.05 -1.57
CA LEU A 471 34.90 -9.74 -1.02
C LEU A 471 35.96 -9.11 -0.13
N SER A 472 36.64 -9.94 0.66
CA SER A 472 37.65 -9.50 1.62
C SER A 472 38.87 -8.91 0.90
N VAL A 473 39.25 -9.49 -0.24
CA VAL A 473 40.35 -9.02 -1.09
C VAL A 473 40.06 -7.61 -1.66
N GLN A 474 38.79 -7.28 -1.88
CA GLN A 474 38.37 -6.00 -2.49
C GLN A 474 38.12 -4.88 -1.47
N CYS A 475 38.22 -5.15 -0.16
CA CYS A 475 38.00 -4.19 0.92
C CYS A 475 39.33 -3.75 1.57
N GLN A 476 39.77 -2.51 1.34
CA GLN A 476 40.87 -1.86 2.10
C GLN A 476 40.34 -0.62 2.85
N PRO A 477 40.83 -0.23 4.05
CA PRO A 477 41.80 -0.85 4.97
C PRO A 477 41.06 -1.65 6.10
N PRO A 478 41.74 -2.27 7.10
CA PRO A 478 41.11 -3.24 7.99
C PRO A 478 40.01 -2.59 8.81
N ALA A 479 38.85 -3.26 8.84
CA ALA A 479 37.65 -2.77 9.47
C ALA A 479 37.91 -2.36 10.92
N ALA A 480 37.64 -1.09 11.24
CA ALA A 480 37.54 -0.68 12.63
C ALA A 480 36.50 -1.60 13.33
N PRO A 481 36.80 -2.15 14.52
CA PRO A 481 35.93 -3.07 15.26
C PRO A 481 34.70 -2.38 15.87
N GLY A 482 34.30 -1.22 15.32
CA GLY A 482 33.15 -0.45 15.76
C GLY A 482 31.82 -0.98 15.20
N PRO A 483 30.70 -0.61 15.84
CA PRO A 483 29.37 -0.87 15.32
C PRO A 483 29.21 -0.20 13.94
N LEU A 484 28.60 -0.91 12.98
CA LEU A 484 28.30 -0.32 11.66
C LEU A 484 26.87 0.21 11.70
N ALA A 485 26.72 1.52 11.77
CA ALA A 485 25.45 2.17 11.54
C ALA A 485 25.16 2.18 10.03
N LEU A 486 24.07 1.53 9.63
CA LEU A 486 23.54 1.63 8.27
C LEU A 486 22.70 2.90 8.15
N GLU A 487 22.53 3.41 6.92
CA GLU A 487 21.63 4.54 6.63
C GLU A 487 20.17 4.30 7.06
N THR A 488 19.80 3.04 7.28
CA THR A 488 18.48 2.62 7.78
C THR A 488 18.30 2.80 9.29
N GLY A 489 19.32 3.26 10.02
CA GLY A 489 19.32 3.34 11.49
C GLY A 489 19.55 1.99 12.19
N LEU A 490 19.70 0.90 11.43
CA LEU A 490 20.13 -0.39 11.97
C LEU A 490 21.62 -0.36 12.30
N ILE A 491 21.93 -0.66 13.55
CA ILE A 491 23.30 -0.78 14.03
C ILE A 491 23.66 -2.27 13.99
N ILE A 492 24.56 -2.64 13.09
CA ILE A 492 25.19 -3.97 13.15
C ILE A 492 26.17 -3.92 14.34
N PRO A 493 25.98 -4.77 15.37
CA PRO A 493 26.82 -4.75 16.56
C PRO A 493 28.30 -4.86 16.21
N ALA A 494 29.14 -4.17 16.98
CA ALA A 494 30.57 -4.44 17.00
C ALA A 494 30.79 -5.88 17.47
N ARG A 495 31.51 -6.69 16.69
CA ARG A 495 32.11 -7.92 17.21
C ARG A 495 33.58 -7.96 16.88
N GLN A 496 34.28 -8.70 17.76
CA GLN A 496 35.71 -9.00 17.82
C GLN A 496 36.43 -8.92 16.46
N PRO A 497 37.69 -8.44 16.44
CA PRO A 497 38.42 -8.15 15.21
C PRO A 497 38.20 -9.25 14.19
N LEU A 498 37.76 -8.87 12.98
CA LEU A 498 37.43 -9.76 11.86
C LEU A 498 38.43 -10.91 11.68
N LEU A 499 39.70 -10.67 12.01
CA LEU A 499 40.77 -11.67 12.08
C LEU A 499 40.44 -12.88 12.97
N SER A 500 39.96 -12.67 14.21
CA SER A 500 39.64 -13.76 15.15
C SER A 500 38.44 -14.61 14.70
N ALA A 501 37.40 -13.98 14.14
CA ALA A 501 36.23 -14.68 13.61
C ALA A 501 36.57 -15.43 12.32
N CYS A 502 37.39 -14.84 11.43
CA CYS A 502 37.89 -15.52 10.24
C CYS A 502 38.79 -16.71 10.60
N CYS A 503 39.66 -16.61 11.60
CA CYS A 503 40.45 -17.74 12.10
C CYS A 503 39.58 -18.86 12.66
N GLN A 504 38.56 -18.55 13.47
CA GLN A 504 37.62 -19.56 13.99
C GLN A 504 36.74 -20.19 12.90
N VAL A 505 36.34 -19.41 11.90
CA VAL A 505 35.64 -19.93 10.72
C VAL A 505 36.57 -20.83 9.90
N ARG A 506 37.85 -20.47 9.74
CA ARG A 506 38.87 -21.27 9.06
C ARG A 506 39.11 -22.62 9.75
N GLU A 507 39.26 -22.62 11.07
CA GLU A 507 39.37 -23.85 11.89
C GLU A 507 38.11 -24.73 11.75
N ARG A 508 36.92 -24.13 11.77
CA ARG A 508 35.67 -24.86 11.56
C ARG A 508 35.51 -25.39 10.14
N LEU A 509 35.98 -24.69 9.10
CA LEU A 509 35.93 -25.17 7.71
C LEU A 509 36.93 -26.31 7.48
N GLN A 510 38.12 -26.24 8.09
CA GLN A 510 39.14 -27.30 8.10
C GLN A 510 38.58 -28.62 8.67
N HIS A 511 37.82 -28.55 9.77
CA HIS A 511 37.20 -29.73 10.39
C HIS A 511 36.13 -30.43 9.54
N TYR A 512 35.56 -29.76 8.53
CA TYR A 512 34.48 -30.31 7.70
C TYR A 512 34.91 -30.57 6.24
N CYS A 513 36.22 -30.66 5.97
CA CYS A 513 36.79 -30.90 4.63
C CYS A 513 36.26 -29.95 3.54
N VAL A 514 35.90 -28.72 3.91
CA VAL A 514 35.62 -27.67 2.93
C VAL A 514 36.96 -27.05 2.55
N PRO A 515 37.32 -26.93 1.25
CA PRO A 515 38.59 -26.34 0.83
C PRO A 515 38.78 -24.98 1.50
N VAL A 516 39.93 -24.81 2.14
CA VAL A 516 40.17 -23.79 3.15
C VAL A 516 40.73 -22.53 2.50
N ILE A 517 40.06 -21.41 2.78
CA ILE A 517 40.41 -20.01 2.47
C ILE A 517 41.90 -19.74 2.78
N ARG A 518 42.63 -19.03 1.90
CA ARG A 518 44.02 -18.64 2.15
C ARG A 518 44.14 -17.43 3.08
#